data_AF-A0A640VY34-F1
#
_entry.id   AF-A0A640VY34-F1
#
_cell.length_a   1.000
_cell.length_b   1.000
_cell.length_c   1.000
_cell.angle_alpha   90.00
_cell.angle_beta   90.00
_cell.angle_gamma   90.00
#
_symmetry.space_group_name_H-M   'P 1'
#
loop_
_entity.id
_entity.type
_entity.pdbx_description
1 polymer ?
#
loop_
_entity_poly.entity_id
_entity_poly.type
_entity_poly.pdbx_seq_one_letter_code
_entity_poly.pdbx_strand_id
1 'polypeptide(L)'
;ENHGIKTKLVTLNEIYGSVYFPSQGRDDAEKIKYFIKDAIETWGIKYVLLVGGRKPGVEEDWLVPVRYVHVTWPETGYVETRYISDLYFADIYDANYSFSSWDTDGNGIFAEWRKMSKLKDEMDLYPDVYIGRWACRNRAEVKIMVEKTINYENGKASKKIVLVGGDTFEPEGIEGEIVCDKTASYLSGFEAERVYASQMDVNPRNIRNALGNGAAFIHLHGHGSPIRWNTCKPGVFDKRERGLWIVDLPLFFNEEYPIAVIGGCHTAMFNISLTVFSWAPPAPEGLSWWFARKYDGGAIASLGYTAFPVGTPGESGDLDGDGINEPDCVESGYGYMQLGLFYAYGMEGLYHLGECWGYAVARYIEHFKIPYARWHLHTIQSFVLLGDPSLKIGGYQ
;
A
#
# COMPACT_ATOMS: atom_id res chain seq x y z
N GLU A 1 -7.12 3.90 -23.23
CA GLU A 1 -6.56 4.39 -24.51
C GLU A 1 -6.90 5.84 -24.86
N ASN A 2 -8.14 6.34 -24.66
CA ASN A 2 -8.52 7.73 -25.00
C ASN A 2 -7.66 8.84 -24.36
N HIS A 3 -7.01 8.54 -23.23
CA HIS A 3 -6.08 9.45 -22.54
C HIS A 3 -4.60 9.18 -22.85
N GLY A 4 -4.30 8.50 -23.97
CA GLY A 4 -2.93 8.27 -24.45
C GLY A 4 -2.22 7.06 -23.83
N ILE A 5 -2.85 6.35 -22.90
CA ILE A 5 -2.32 5.11 -22.31
C ILE A 5 -2.83 3.92 -23.12
N LYS A 6 -1.94 3.30 -23.90
CA LYS A 6 -2.22 2.04 -24.61
C LYS A 6 -2.42 0.91 -23.60
N THR A 7 -3.42 0.07 -23.83
CA THR A 7 -3.84 -0.94 -22.84
C THR A 7 -4.03 -2.28 -23.50
N LYS A 8 -3.47 -3.34 -22.89
CA LYS A 8 -3.67 -4.71 -23.33
C LYS A 8 -4.20 -5.55 -22.17
N LEU A 9 -5.36 -6.17 -22.38
CA LEU A 9 -5.92 -7.15 -21.44
C LEU A 9 -5.31 -8.53 -21.74
N VAL A 10 -4.79 -9.18 -20.72
CA VAL A 10 -4.24 -10.54 -20.81
C VAL A 10 -4.80 -11.36 -19.65
N THR A 11 -5.33 -12.54 -19.95
CA THR A 11 -5.85 -13.49 -18.97
C THR A 11 -4.79 -14.47 -18.51
N LEU A 12 -4.96 -15.06 -17.32
CA LEU A 12 -4.04 -16.09 -16.83
C LEU A 12 -3.92 -17.30 -17.77
N ASN A 13 -5.01 -17.69 -18.43
CA ASN A 13 -4.99 -18.77 -19.42
C ASN A 13 -4.11 -18.42 -20.64
N GLU A 14 -4.08 -17.15 -21.05
CA GLU A 14 -3.19 -16.70 -22.13
C GLU A 14 -1.72 -16.68 -21.70
N ILE A 15 -1.44 -16.26 -20.46
CA ILE A 15 -0.10 -16.30 -19.86
C ILE A 15 0.40 -17.75 -19.82
N TYR A 16 -0.36 -18.64 -19.15
CA TYR A 16 0.05 -20.03 -18.94
C TYR A 16 -0.01 -20.86 -20.23
N GLY A 17 -0.90 -20.50 -21.15
CA GLY A 17 -1.05 -21.13 -22.46
C GLY A 17 -0.03 -20.67 -23.50
N SER A 18 0.91 -19.80 -23.14
CA SER A 18 1.95 -19.26 -24.03
C SER A 18 1.41 -18.54 -25.28
N VAL A 19 0.30 -17.79 -25.14
CA VAL A 19 -0.37 -17.14 -26.27
C VAL A 19 0.47 -15.99 -26.85
N TYR A 20 1.17 -15.25 -26.01
CA TYR A 20 1.99 -14.10 -26.42
C TYR A 20 3.50 -14.34 -26.28
N PHE A 21 3.91 -15.02 -25.20
CA PHE A 21 5.29 -15.36 -24.89
C PHE A 21 5.35 -16.81 -24.40
N PRO A 22 6.47 -17.53 -24.56
CA PRO A 22 6.65 -18.82 -23.93
C PRO A 22 6.47 -18.73 -22.41
N SER A 23 5.57 -19.52 -21.85
CA SER A 23 5.36 -19.55 -20.39
C SER A 23 6.61 -20.11 -19.71
N GLN A 24 7.18 -19.34 -18.79
CA GLN A 24 8.36 -19.68 -17.97
C GLN A 24 8.04 -19.54 -16.49
N GLY A 25 8.80 -20.16 -15.60
CA GLY A 25 8.60 -20.06 -14.15
C GLY A 25 8.02 -21.32 -13.50
N ARG A 26 8.42 -21.55 -12.25
CA ARG A 26 8.18 -22.75 -11.45
C ARG A 26 6.74 -22.88 -10.95
N ASP A 27 6.08 -21.75 -10.75
CA ASP A 27 4.70 -21.66 -10.27
C ASP A 27 3.92 -20.54 -10.97
N ASP A 28 2.63 -20.45 -10.69
CA ASP A 28 1.71 -19.54 -11.37
C ASP A 28 1.99 -18.05 -11.11
N ALA A 29 2.63 -17.70 -9.98
CA ALA A 29 3.05 -16.32 -9.69
C ALA A 29 4.36 -15.99 -10.43
N GLU A 30 5.33 -16.90 -10.48
CA GLU A 30 6.57 -16.69 -11.23
C GLU A 30 6.30 -16.65 -12.75
N LYS A 31 5.32 -17.41 -13.25
CA LYS A 31 4.84 -17.29 -14.64
C LYS A 31 4.32 -15.90 -14.98
N ILE A 32 3.59 -15.27 -14.07
CA ILE A 32 3.14 -13.88 -14.24
C ILE A 32 4.35 -12.94 -14.23
N LYS A 33 5.32 -13.16 -13.33
CA LYS A 33 6.54 -12.34 -13.26
C LYS A 33 7.37 -12.41 -14.53
N TYR A 34 7.60 -13.61 -15.09
CA TYR A 34 8.26 -13.76 -16.40
C TYR A 34 7.46 -13.13 -17.55
N PHE A 35 6.14 -13.26 -17.54
CA PHE A 35 5.30 -12.60 -18.54
C PHE A 35 5.45 -11.07 -18.49
N ILE A 36 5.50 -10.49 -17.29
CA ILE A 36 5.73 -9.06 -17.09
C ILE A 36 7.11 -8.67 -17.62
N LYS A 37 8.17 -9.45 -17.32
CA LYS A 37 9.50 -9.26 -17.90
C LYS A 37 9.46 -9.20 -19.43
N ASP A 38 8.87 -10.22 -20.06
CA ASP A 38 8.79 -10.29 -21.53
C ASP A 38 7.96 -9.13 -22.12
N ALA A 39 6.91 -8.70 -21.42
CA ALA A 39 6.09 -7.55 -21.80
C ALA A 39 6.84 -6.22 -21.65
N ILE A 40 7.72 -6.07 -20.65
CA ILE A 40 8.61 -4.90 -20.54
C ILE A 40 9.56 -4.88 -21.75
N GLU A 41 10.25 -5.99 -22.01
CA GLU A 41 11.27 -6.09 -23.07
C GLU A 41 10.69 -5.97 -24.48
N THR A 42 9.50 -6.52 -24.70
CA THR A 42 8.91 -6.60 -26.06
C THR A 42 7.86 -5.52 -26.32
N TRP A 43 7.06 -5.15 -25.32
CA TRP A 43 5.97 -4.18 -25.49
C TRP A 43 6.27 -2.82 -24.87
N GLY A 44 7.31 -2.70 -24.03
CA GLY A 44 7.65 -1.46 -23.34
C GLY A 44 6.58 -0.99 -22.36
N ILE A 45 5.94 -1.94 -21.66
CA ILE A 45 4.92 -1.60 -20.65
C ILE A 45 5.54 -0.82 -19.49
N LYS A 46 4.74 0.05 -18.87
CA LYS A 46 5.11 0.82 -17.67
C LYS A 46 4.23 0.52 -16.46
N TYR A 47 3.02 0.02 -16.70
CA TYR A 47 2.03 -0.23 -15.66
C TYR A 47 1.47 -1.65 -15.81
N VAL A 48 1.24 -2.30 -14.68
CA VAL A 48 0.55 -3.60 -14.60
C VAL A 48 -0.54 -3.52 -13.55
N LEU A 49 -1.79 -3.61 -13.99
CA LEU A 49 -2.94 -3.75 -13.10
C LEU A 49 -3.32 -5.22 -12.96
N LEU A 50 -3.12 -5.79 -11.77
CA LEU A 50 -3.57 -7.13 -11.42
C LEU A 50 -5.05 -7.08 -11.01
N VAL A 51 -5.93 -7.75 -11.78
CA VAL A 51 -7.38 -7.77 -11.50
C VAL A 51 -7.81 -9.12 -10.96
N GLY A 52 -7.82 -9.23 -9.63
CA GLY A 52 -8.25 -10.43 -8.92
C GLY A 52 -7.68 -10.46 -7.50
N GLY A 53 -8.53 -10.82 -6.54
CA GLY A 53 -8.15 -11.04 -5.16
C GLY A 53 -8.33 -12.49 -4.74
N ARG A 54 -8.65 -12.65 -3.46
CA ARG A 54 -8.93 -13.94 -2.84
C ARG A 54 -10.21 -14.56 -3.45
N LYS A 55 -10.17 -15.85 -3.79
CA LYS A 55 -11.37 -16.63 -4.13
C LYS A 55 -12.27 -16.78 -2.91
N PRO A 56 -13.60 -16.64 -3.04
CA PRO A 56 -14.52 -17.03 -1.96
C PRO A 56 -14.34 -18.50 -1.60
N GLY A 57 -14.27 -18.83 -0.32
CA GLY A 57 -14.10 -20.21 0.15
C GLY A 57 -13.53 -20.31 1.55
N VAL A 58 -13.38 -21.54 2.04
CA VAL A 58 -12.78 -21.83 3.35
C VAL A 58 -11.26 -21.68 3.29
N GLU A 59 -10.63 -22.35 2.33
CA GLU A 59 -9.19 -22.33 2.11
C GLU A 59 -8.73 -21.04 1.44
N GLU A 60 -7.52 -20.60 1.75
CA GLU A 60 -6.86 -19.48 1.09
C GLU A 60 -6.48 -19.86 -0.35
N ASP A 61 -7.12 -19.22 -1.33
CA ASP A 61 -6.90 -19.43 -2.77
C ASP A 61 -7.17 -18.11 -3.51
N TRP A 62 -6.62 -17.96 -4.72
CA TRP A 62 -6.44 -16.69 -5.43
C TRP A 62 -7.01 -16.74 -6.86
N LEU A 63 -7.77 -15.71 -7.23
CA LEU A 63 -8.22 -15.50 -8.62
C LEU A 63 -7.05 -15.07 -9.50
N VAL A 64 -6.18 -14.21 -8.96
CA VAL A 64 -4.87 -13.86 -9.51
C VAL A 64 -3.84 -14.13 -8.42
N PRO A 65 -2.83 -14.99 -8.66
CA PRO A 65 -1.81 -15.32 -7.68
C PRO A 65 -1.18 -14.11 -6.98
N VAL A 66 -0.72 -14.36 -5.77
CA VAL A 66 0.10 -13.44 -4.97
C VAL A 66 1.43 -14.11 -4.65
N ARG A 67 2.43 -13.34 -4.23
CA ARG A 67 3.65 -13.89 -3.65
C ARG A 67 3.65 -13.74 -2.14
N TYR A 68 3.88 -14.85 -1.44
CA TYR A 68 4.22 -14.84 -0.03
C TYR A 68 5.73 -14.72 0.13
N VAL A 69 6.16 -13.75 0.93
CA VAL A 69 7.56 -13.62 1.38
C VAL A 69 7.72 -14.17 2.79
N HIS A 70 8.93 -14.62 3.13
CA HIS A 70 9.22 -15.35 4.36
C HIS A 70 10.26 -14.62 5.24
N VAL A 71 10.01 -13.33 5.47
CA VAL A 71 10.77 -12.51 6.41
C VAL A 71 10.09 -12.61 7.78
N THR A 72 10.84 -13.03 8.79
CA THR A 72 10.33 -13.12 10.16
C THR A 72 10.48 -11.79 10.87
N TRP A 73 9.38 -11.27 11.45
CA TRP A 73 9.44 -10.07 12.30
C TRP A 73 10.50 -10.26 13.42
N PRO A 74 11.38 -9.27 13.65
CA PRO A 74 12.52 -9.44 14.54
C PRO A 74 12.18 -9.65 16.01
N GLU A 75 11.02 -9.20 16.47
CA GLU A 75 10.63 -9.27 17.87
C GLU A 75 10.12 -10.66 18.29
N THR A 76 10.25 -10.96 19.58
CA THR A 76 10.02 -12.30 20.13
C THR A 76 8.56 -12.61 20.49
N GLY A 77 7.68 -11.60 20.54
CA GLY A 77 6.28 -11.74 21.01
C GLY A 77 5.27 -12.06 19.91
N TYR A 78 5.20 -11.24 18.86
CA TYR A 78 4.33 -11.46 17.70
C TYR A 78 5.18 -11.92 16.52
N VAL A 79 5.20 -13.23 16.29
CA VAL A 79 6.03 -13.81 15.22
C VAL A 79 5.23 -13.87 13.94
N GLU A 80 5.21 -12.77 13.19
CA GLU A 80 4.88 -12.82 11.77
C GLU A 80 6.02 -13.49 11.02
N THR A 81 5.73 -14.59 10.32
CA THR A 81 6.73 -15.39 9.60
C THR A 81 6.59 -15.31 8.09
N ARG A 82 5.45 -14.84 7.59
CA ARG A 82 5.17 -14.64 6.17
C ARG A 82 4.05 -13.63 5.96
N TYR A 83 4.08 -12.94 4.82
CA TYR A 83 3.07 -11.97 4.40
C TYR A 83 3.10 -11.81 2.87
N ILE A 84 2.09 -11.13 2.31
CA ILE A 84 1.94 -10.95 0.86
C ILE A 84 2.81 -9.78 0.39
N SER A 85 3.51 -9.93 -0.72
CA SER A 85 4.20 -8.82 -1.39
C SER A 85 3.87 -8.80 -2.88
N ASP A 86 3.14 -7.77 -3.32
CA ASP A 86 2.95 -7.52 -4.75
C ASP A 86 4.17 -6.82 -5.40
N LEU A 87 5.09 -6.27 -4.60
CA LEU A 87 6.39 -5.76 -5.09
C LEU A 87 7.18 -6.85 -5.83
N TYR A 88 6.97 -8.13 -5.49
CA TYR A 88 7.52 -9.27 -6.23
C TYR A 88 7.25 -9.21 -7.74
N PHE A 89 6.09 -8.69 -8.17
CA PHE A 89 5.75 -8.60 -9.59
C PHE A 89 6.34 -7.36 -10.27
N ALA A 90 6.89 -6.42 -9.50
CA ALA A 90 7.47 -5.17 -9.99
C ALA A 90 9.01 -5.19 -10.02
N ASP A 91 9.66 -5.82 -9.04
CA ASP A 91 11.12 -6.06 -9.02
C ASP A 91 11.44 -7.22 -9.98
N ILE A 92 11.78 -6.91 -11.23
CA ILE A 92 12.02 -7.89 -12.30
C ILE A 92 13.50 -8.20 -12.42
N TYR A 93 14.36 -7.21 -12.29
CA TYR A 93 15.81 -7.34 -12.42
C TYR A 93 16.52 -6.97 -11.13
N ASP A 94 17.62 -7.66 -10.85
CA ASP A 94 18.56 -7.24 -9.83
C ASP A 94 19.50 -6.14 -10.34
N ALA A 95 20.39 -5.65 -9.45
CA ALA A 95 21.37 -4.63 -9.77
C ALA A 95 22.37 -5.01 -10.89
N ASN A 96 22.44 -6.29 -11.28
CA ASN A 96 23.26 -6.80 -12.37
C ASN A 96 22.44 -7.06 -13.66
N TYR A 97 21.19 -6.58 -13.71
CA TYR A 97 20.23 -6.82 -14.79
C TYR A 97 19.87 -8.31 -15.01
N SER A 98 20.07 -9.15 -13.99
CA SER A 98 19.65 -10.55 -13.99
C SER A 98 18.24 -10.68 -13.41
N PHE A 99 17.49 -11.72 -13.81
CA PHE A 99 16.12 -11.90 -13.31
C PHE A 99 16.10 -12.10 -11.79
N SER A 100 15.40 -11.23 -11.09
CA SER A 100 15.24 -11.24 -9.63
C SER A 100 14.19 -12.29 -9.24
N SER A 101 14.60 -13.53 -8.96
CA SER A 101 13.65 -14.62 -8.64
C SER A 101 13.01 -14.49 -7.26
N TRP A 102 13.64 -13.72 -6.36
CA TRP A 102 13.40 -13.71 -4.90
C TRP A 102 13.56 -15.09 -4.24
N ASP A 103 14.21 -16.04 -4.90
CA ASP A 103 14.50 -17.39 -4.43
C ASP A 103 15.84 -17.82 -5.06
N THR A 104 16.92 -17.32 -4.48
CA THR A 104 18.30 -17.44 -4.99
C THR A 104 18.85 -18.85 -4.83
N ASP A 105 18.45 -19.55 -3.75
CA ASP A 105 18.88 -20.93 -3.49
C ASP A 105 17.95 -22.00 -4.11
N GLY A 106 16.81 -21.58 -4.69
CA GLY A 106 15.91 -22.43 -5.45
C GLY A 106 15.06 -23.36 -4.59
N ASN A 107 14.84 -23.03 -3.32
CA ASN A 107 14.17 -23.90 -2.36
C ASN A 107 12.64 -23.72 -2.31
N GLY A 108 12.09 -22.75 -3.06
CA GLY A 108 10.65 -22.45 -3.12
C GLY A 108 10.16 -21.52 -2.01
N ILE A 109 11.05 -20.92 -1.21
CA ILE A 109 10.76 -20.00 -0.12
C ILE A 109 11.29 -18.63 -0.54
N PHE A 110 10.38 -17.69 -0.72
CA PHE A 110 10.72 -16.42 -1.34
C PHE A 110 11.06 -15.36 -0.29
N ALA A 111 12.11 -14.57 -0.56
CA ALA A 111 12.64 -13.54 0.33
C ALA A 111 12.85 -14.06 1.76
N GLU A 112 13.56 -15.17 1.89
CA GLU A 112 13.73 -15.90 3.13
C GLU A 112 14.67 -15.18 4.09
N TRP A 113 14.12 -14.76 5.24
CA TRP A 113 14.88 -14.30 6.39
C TRP A 113 14.26 -14.79 7.70
N ARG A 114 14.66 -16.00 8.13
CA ARG A 114 14.17 -16.63 9.37
C ARG A 114 14.79 -16.00 10.62
N LYS A 115 14.10 -16.15 11.76
CA LYS A 115 14.43 -15.56 13.09
C LYS A 115 15.91 -15.58 13.51
N MET A 116 16.62 -16.69 13.29
CA MET A 116 18.03 -16.86 13.69
C MET A 116 18.95 -17.04 12.47
N SER A 117 18.64 -16.34 11.38
CA SER A 117 19.39 -16.43 10.12
C SER A 117 19.66 -15.04 9.53
N LYS A 118 20.36 -15.02 8.40
CA LYS A 118 20.52 -13.86 7.53
C LYS A 118 19.58 -13.98 6.34
N LEU A 119 19.35 -12.88 5.64
CA LEU A 119 18.69 -12.89 4.33
C LEU A 119 19.38 -13.90 3.41
N LYS A 120 18.59 -14.76 2.76
CA LYS A 120 19.08 -15.83 1.87
C LYS A 120 18.98 -15.45 0.40
N ASP A 121 17.98 -14.67 0.04
CA ASP A 121 17.70 -14.29 -1.33
C ASP A 121 18.24 -12.91 -1.64
N GLU A 122 18.86 -12.79 -2.80
CA GLU A 122 19.31 -11.53 -3.37
C GLU A 122 18.14 -10.86 -4.09
N MET A 123 17.93 -9.59 -3.77
CA MET A 123 16.90 -8.72 -4.34
C MET A 123 17.37 -7.28 -4.14
N ASP A 124 17.16 -6.41 -5.13
CA ASP A 124 17.41 -4.97 -4.98
C ASP A 124 16.14 -4.19 -4.61
N LEU A 125 14.96 -4.83 -4.76
CA LEU A 125 13.63 -4.31 -4.43
C LEU A 125 13.16 -3.14 -5.29
N TYR A 126 13.94 -2.71 -6.29
CA TYR A 126 13.57 -1.58 -7.13
C TYR A 126 12.48 -2.01 -8.12
N PRO A 127 11.33 -1.30 -8.19
CA PRO A 127 10.30 -1.64 -9.14
C PRO A 127 10.71 -1.23 -10.56
N ASP A 128 10.81 -2.19 -11.48
CA ASP A 128 11.03 -1.99 -12.92
C ASP A 128 9.74 -1.63 -13.69
N VAL A 129 8.60 -1.90 -13.06
CA VAL A 129 7.27 -1.60 -13.58
C VAL A 129 6.34 -1.19 -12.44
N TYR A 130 5.40 -0.28 -12.69
CA TYR A 130 4.46 0.15 -11.67
C TYR A 130 3.31 -0.84 -11.55
N ILE A 131 3.22 -1.51 -10.39
CA ILE A 131 2.17 -2.49 -10.08
C ILE A 131 1.08 -1.86 -9.22
N GLY A 132 -0.17 -2.22 -9.52
CA GLY A 132 -1.29 -2.05 -8.60
C GLY A 132 -2.25 -3.22 -8.73
N ARG A 133 -3.08 -3.44 -7.71
CA ARG A 133 -4.04 -4.53 -7.67
C ARG A 133 -5.46 -4.04 -7.40
N TRP A 134 -6.39 -4.45 -8.25
CA TRP A 134 -7.79 -4.55 -7.86
C TRP A 134 -8.03 -5.93 -7.26
N ALA A 135 -8.09 -6.03 -5.93
CA ALA A 135 -8.27 -7.30 -5.21
C ALA A 135 -9.72 -7.84 -5.28
N CYS A 136 -10.37 -7.65 -6.43
CA CYS A 136 -11.75 -8.02 -6.70
C CYS A 136 -11.97 -9.52 -6.48
N ARG A 137 -12.96 -9.87 -5.68
CA ARG A 137 -13.34 -11.27 -5.38
C ARG A 137 -14.45 -11.80 -6.29
N ASN A 138 -15.06 -10.92 -7.09
CA ASN A 138 -16.18 -11.24 -7.96
C ASN A 138 -16.35 -10.17 -9.06
N ARG A 139 -17.23 -10.45 -10.03
CA ARG A 139 -17.51 -9.55 -11.16
C ARG A 139 -18.17 -8.22 -10.75
N ALA A 140 -18.93 -8.18 -9.65
CA ALA A 140 -19.56 -6.95 -9.19
C ALA A 140 -18.52 -5.95 -8.68
N GLU A 141 -17.51 -6.41 -7.95
CA GLU A 141 -16.38 -5.57 -7.52
C GLU A 141 -15.58 -5.03 -8.71
N VAL A 142 -15.33 -5.86 -9.74
CA VAL A 142 -14.68 -5.38 -10.98
C VAL A 142 -15.51 -4.27 -11.63
N LYS A 143 -16.83 -4.46 -11.74
CA LYS A 143 -17.73 -3.45 -12.30
C LYS A 143 -17.67 -2.14 -11.50
N ILE A 144 -17.71 -2.21 -10.17
CA ILE A 144 -17.60 -1.05 -9.29
C ILE A 144 -16.28 -0.31 -9.56
N MET A 145 -15.15 -1.01 -9.58
CA MET A 145 -13.85 -0.35 -9.78
C MET A 145 -13.72 0.28 -11.16
N VAL A 146 -14.17 -0.40 -12.22
CA VAL A 146 -14.18 0.17 -13.58
C VAL A 146 -15.02 1.44 -13.64
N GLU A 147 -16.24 1.43 -13.10
CA GLU A 147 -17.13 2.60 -13.08
C GLU A 147 -16.52 3.75 -12.25
N LYS A 148 -15.95 3.45 -11.08
CA LYS A 148 -15.29 4.45 -10.23
C LYS A 148 -14.08 5.08 -10.91
N THR A 149 -13.22 4.28 -11.56
CA THR A 149 -12.04 4.78 -12.27
C THR A 149 -12.43 5.66 -13.44
N ILE A 150 -13.39 5.24 -14.28
CA ILE A 150 -13.88 6.06 -15.38
C ILE A 150 -14.46 7.39 -14.86
N ASN A 151 -15.27 7.35 -13.79
CA ASN A 151 -15.86 8.56 -13.22
C ASN A 151 -14.81 9.48 -12.59
N TYR A 152 -13.83 8.93 -11.90
CA TYR A 152 -12.72 9.69 -11.30
C TYR A 152 -11.88 10.39 -12.38
N GLU A 153 -11.48 9.65 -13.42
CA GLU A 153 -10.63 10.17 -14.49
C GLU A 153 -11.30 11.21 -15.37
N ASN A 154 -12.63 11.14 -15.50
CA ASN A 154 -13.44 12.14 -16.19
C ASN A 154 -14.00 13.21 -15.24
N GLY A 155 -13.71 13.13 -13.95
CA GLY A 155 -14.09 14.10 -12.95
C GLY A 155 -13.02 15.17 -12.76
N LYS A 156 -13.33 16.13 -11.89
CA LYS A 156 -12.38 17.13 -11.41
C LYS A 156 -12.15 16.89 -9.93
N ALA A 157 -10.90 16.62 -9.55
CA ALA A 157 -10.57 16.48 -8.14
C ALA A 157 -10.60 17.83 -7.40
N SER A 158 -11.03 17.79 -6.15
CA SER A 158 -10.86 18.90 -5.23
C SER A 158 -9.39 19.03 -4.82
N LYS A 159 -9.00 20.22 -4.37
CA LYS A 159 -7.72 20.42 -3.68
C LYS A 159 -7.94 20.31 -2.18
N LYS A 160 -8.49 19.19 -1.72
CA LYS A 160 -8.73 18.90 -0.32
C LYS A 160 -7.99 17.63 0.08
N ILE A 161 -7.39 17.65 1.26
CA ILE A 161 -6.84 16.47 1.92
C ILE A 161 -7.46 16.32 3.32
N VAL A 162 -7.83 15.09 3.67
CA VAL A 162 -8.24 14.74 5.03
C VAL A 162 -7.07 14.07 5.74
N LEU A 163 -6.72 14.58 6.91
CA LEU A 163 -5.59 14.13 7.71
C LEU A 163 -6.09 13.63 9.05
N VAL A 164 -5.73 12.39 9.41
CA VAL A 164 -6.22 11.73 10.62
C VAL A 164 -5.02 11.16 11.37
N GLY A 165 -4.80 11.66 12.58
CA GLY A 165 -3.60 11.36 13.35
C GLY A 165 -3.78 11.55 14.84
N GLY A 166 -2.86 10.98 15.60
CA GLY A 166 -2.81 11.08 17.06
C GLY A 166 -1.50 10.50 17.59
N ASP A 167 -1.45 10.35 18.90
CA ASP A 167 -0.24 9.97 19.63
C ASP A 167 -0.12 8.44 19.61
N THR A 168 0.71 7.90 18.73
CA THR A 168 0.63 6.49 18.35
C THR A 168 1.59 5.65 19.17
N PHE A 169 2.78 6.16 19.46
CA PHE A 169 3.83 5.48 20.20
C PHE A 169 4.43 6.40 21.27
N GLU A 170 5.08 5.81 22.29
CA GLU A 170 5.98 6.54 23.19
C GLU A 170 7.38 6.59 22.55
N PRO A 171 8.23 7.62 22.78
CA PRO A 171 8.19 8.55 23.91
C PRO A 171 7.90 10.04 23.62
N GLU A 172 8.13 10.56 22.41
CA GLU A 172 8.04 12.00 22.13
C GLU A 172 7.39 12.30 20.77
N GLY A 173 6.56 13.34 20.75
CA GLY A 173 5.79 13.78 19.58
C GLY A 173 4.38 13.21 19.55
N ILE A 174 3.53 13.77 18.68
CA ILE A 174 2.23 13.18 18.34
C ILE A 174 2.39 12.67 16.91
N GLU A 175 3.00 11.50 16.73
CA GLU A 175 3.59 11.10 15.43
C GLU A 175 2.57 11.14 14.28
N GLY A 176 1.33 10.72 14.56
CA GLY A 176 0.27 10.75 13.57
C GLY A 176 -0.07 12.15 13.10
N GLU A 177 -0.01 13.16 13.97
CA GLU A 177 -0.25 14.56 13.61
C GLU A 177 0.96 15.16 12.89
N ILE A 178 2.18 14.83 13.33
CA ILE A 178 3.44 15.28 12.72
C ILE A 178 3.55 14.79 11.27
N VAL A 179 3.36 13.49 11.03
CA VAL A 179 3.42 12.91 9.68
C VAL A 179 2.29 13.45 8.79
N CYS A 180 1.12 13.69 9.36
CA CYS A 180 0.02 14.33 8.63
C CYS A 180 0.33 15.78 8.24
N ASP A 181 0.91 16.59 9.14
CA ASP A 181 1.28 17.96 8.81
C ASP A 181 2.43 18.02 7.80
N LYS A 182 3.39 17.10 7.88
CA LYS A 182 4.42 16.95 6.84
C LYS A 182 3.80 16.58 5.49
N THR A 183 2.78 15.74 5.47
CA THR A 183 1.99 15.44 4.25
C THR A 183 1.36 16.71 3.67
N ALA A 184 0.71 17.53 4.49
CA ALA A 184 0.14 18.81 4.03
C ALA A 184 1.20 19.74 3.45
N SER A 185 2.41 19.75 4.02
CA SER A 185 3.50 20.62 3.57
C SER A 185 3.95 20.35 2.13
N TYR A 186 3.86 19.09 1.66
CA TYR A 186 4.17 18.73 0.28
C TYR A 186 3.05 19.09 -0.70
N LEU A 187 1.82 19.26 -0.23
CA LEU A 187 0.64 19.49 -1.06
C LEU A 187 0.24 20.98 -1.08
N SER A 188 1.16 21.82 -1.57
CA SER A 188 0.91 23.26 -1.66
C SER A 188 -0.38 23.60 -2.42
N GLY A 189 -1.23 24.42 -1.81
CA GLY A 189 -2.53 24.82 -2.35
C GLY A 189 -3.67 23.82 -2.11
N PHE A 190 -3.44 22.76 -1.34
CA PHE A 190 -4.52 21.92 -0.80
C PHE A 190 -5.05 22.50 0.52
N GLU A 191 -6.36 22.43 0.70
CA GLU A 191 -7.03 22.64 1.98
C GLU A 191 -6.93 21.36 2.82
N ALA A 192 -6.38 21.47 4.04
CA ALA A 192 -6.16 20.34 4.92
C ALA A 192 -7.19 20.32 6.05
N GLU A 193 -8.09 19.34 6.02
CA GLU A 193 -9.07 19.07 7.07
C GLU A 193 -8.49 18.05 8.05
N ARG A 194 -8.36 18.43 9.33
CA ARG A 194 -7.65 17.66 10.35
C ARG A 194 -8.60 17.01 11.34
N VAL A 195 -8.45 15.71 11.55
CA VAL A 195 -9.08 14.93 12.61
C VAL A 195 -7.97 14.45 13.54
N TYR A 196 -7.52 15.38 14.38
CA TYR A 196 -6.37 15.23 15.25
C TYR A 196 -6.81 14.89 16.67
N ALA A 197 -6.18 13.87 17.25
CA ALA A 197 -6.51 13.38 18.59
C ALA A 197 -6.28 14.45 19.67
N SER A 198 -5.36 15.38 19.44
CA SER A 198 -5.12 16.56 20.27
C SER A 198 -6.26 17.57 20.28
N GLN A 199 -7.11 17.57 19.24
CA GLN A 199 -8.15 18.59 19.03
C GLN A 199 -9.57 18.04 19.22
N MET A 200 -9.78 16.77 18.88
CA MET A 200 -11.10 16.14 18.92
C MET A 200 -11.00 14.62 19.04
N ASP A 201 -12.13 13.95 19.19
CA ASP A 201 -12.18 12.48 19.18
C ASP A 201 -11.95 11.93 17.78
N VAL A 202 -11.01 11.01 17.63
CA VAL A 202 -10.73 10.32 16.38
C VAL A 202 -11.68 9.13 16.29
N ASN A 203 -12.78 9.33 15.57
CA ASN A 203 -13.85 8.34 15.42
C ASN A 203 -14.46 8.37 14.01
N PRO A 204 -15.25 7.36 13.63
CA PRO A 204 -15.75 7.26 12.26
C PRO A 204 -16.65 8.42 11.84
N ARG A 205 -17.34 9.06 12.79
CA ARG A 205 -18.21 10.22 12.52
C ARG A 205 -17.36 11.42 12.14
N ASN A 206 -16.33 11.74 12.91
CA ASN A 206 -15.46 12.89 12.64
C ASN A 206 -14.64 12.68 11.36
N ILE A 207 -14.13 11.47 11.13
CA ILE A 207 -13.44 11.12 9.87
C ILE A 207 -14.37 11.29 8.65
N ARG A 208 -15.62 10.79 8.74
CA ARG A 208 -16.60 10.96 7.65
C ARG A 208 -17.00 12.42 7.45
N ASN A 209 -17.20 13.17 8.53
CA ASN A 209 -17.54 14.59 8.44
C ASN A 209 -16.40 15.39 7.78
N ALA A 210 -15.15 15.09 8.15
CA ALA A 210 -13.97 15.68 7.52
C ALA A 210 -13.88 15.33 6.04
N LEU A 211 -14.23 14.10 5.64
CA LEU A 211 -14.34 13.73 4.22
C LEU A 211 -15.44 14.52 3.49
N GLY A 212 -16.63 14.63 4.07
CA GLY A 212 -17.77 15.34 3.46
C GLY A 212 -18.12 14.74 2.09
N ASN A 213 -18.22 15.59 1.06
CA ASN A 213 -18.52 15.15 -0.31
C ASN A 213 -17.31 14.52 -1.05
N GLY A 214 -16.12 14.54 -0.44
CA GLY A 214 -14.91 13.94 -0.98
C GLY A 214 -13.67 14.80 -0.76
N ALA A 215 -12.54 14.25 -1.19
CA ALA A 215 -11.21 14.84 -1.11
C ALA A 215 -10.34 14.19 -2.18
N ALA A 216 -9.24 14.81 -2.56
CA ALA A 216 -8.24 14.16 -3.41
C ALA A 216 -7.46 13.08 -2.66
N PHE A 217 -7.17 13.32 -1.38
CA PHE A 217 -6.44 12.39 -0.51
C PHE A 217 -7.10 12.26 0.86
N ILE A 218 -6.93 11.08 1.45
CA ILE A 218 -7.16 10.87 2.88
C ILE A 218 -5.97 10.09 3.46
N HIS A 219 -5.30 10.68 4.46
CA HIS A 219 -4.13 10.09 5.11
C HIS A 219 -4.44 9.79 6.57
N LEU A 220 -4.36 8.50 6.93
CA LEU A 220 -4.50 7.99 8.29
C LEU A 220 -3.14 7.49 8.75
N HIS A 221 -2.52 8.11 9.75
CA HIS A 221 -1.24 7.66 10.32
C HIS A 221 -1.42 7.24 11.79
N GLY A 222 -1.21 5.95 12.08
CA GLY A 222 -1.49 5.39 13.40
C GLY A 222 -1.34 3.86 13.47
N HIS A 223 -2.02 3.23 14.43
CA HIS A 223 -2.08 1.79 14.60
C HIS A 223 -3.06 1.14 13.61
N GLY A 224 -2.67 -0.06 13.15
CA GLY A 224 -3.43 -0.84 12.19
C GLY A 224 -3.72 -2.25 12.65
N SER A 225 -4.74 -2.82 12.05
CA SER A 225 -5.01 -4.24 11.97
C SER A 225 -5.75 -4.48 10.64
N PRO A 226 -5.94 -5.73 10.22
CA PRO A 226 -6.63 -6.01 8.95
C PRO A 226 -8.03 -5.41 8.83
N ILE A 227 -8.71 -5.11 9.95
CA ILE A 227 -10.11 -4.64 9.95
C ILE A 227 -10.36 -3.38 10.77
N ARG A 228 -9.31 -2.77 11.33
CA ARG A 228 -9.38 -1.58 12.21
C ARG A 228 -8.15 -0.71 12.02
N TRP A 229 -8.36 0.58 12.08
CA TRP A 229 -7.33 1.57 12.26
C TRP A 229 -7.67 2.44 13.48
N ASN A 230 -6.69 2.83 14.28
CA ASN A 230 -6.86 3.72 15.43
C ASN A 230 -5.55 4.44 15.81
N THR A 231 -5.64 5.31 16.82
CA THR A 231 -4.51 6.03 17.43
C THR A 231 -4.84 6.28 18.91
N CYS A 232 -4.03 7.04 19.65
CA CYS A 232 -4.37 7.49 21.00
C CYS A 232 -4.48 9.01 21.11
N LYS A 233 -5.10 9.45 22.21
CA LYS A 233 -5.00 10.83 22.67
C LYS A 233 -3.57 11.13 23.15
N PRO A 234 -3.11 12.39 23.05
CA PRO A 234 -1.80 12.78 23.56
C PRO A 234 -1.58 12.35 25.02
N GLY A 235 -0.51 11.59 25.26
CA GLY A 235 -0.12 11.09 26.58
C GLY A 235 -1.04 10.01 27.18
N VAL A 236 -1.96 9.41 26.41
CA VAL A 236 -2.91 8.38 26.90
C VAL A 236 -2.79 7.09 26.09
N PHE A 237 -1.71 6.34 26.30
CA PHE A 237 -1.38 5.15 25.50
C PHE A 237 -2.15 3.88 25.88
N ASP A 238 -2.75 3.84 27.08
CA ASP A 238 -3.55 2.72 27.57
C ASP A 238 -4.96 2.66 26.96
N LYS A 239 -5.40 3.75 26.31
CA LYS A 239 -6.73 3.87 25.70
C LYS A 239 -6.63 4.29 24.24
N ARG A 240 -7.12 3.41 23.37
CA ARG A 240 -7.22 3.69 21.94
C ARG A 240 -8.46 4.52 21.63
N GLU A 241 -8.29 5.51 20.76
CA GLU A 241 -9.40 6.15 20.05
C GLU A 241 -10.14 5.12 19.18
N ARG A 242 -11.41 5.38 18.88
CA ARG A 242 -12.23 4.40 18.13
C ARG A 242 -11.77 4.25 16.67
N GLY A 243 -11.21 5.29 16.08
CA GLY A 243 -10.64 5.29 14.73
C GLY A 243 -11.64 4.90 13.66
N LEU A 244 -11.24 4.01 12.73
CA LEU A 244 -12.04 3.56 11.58
C LEU A 244 -12.01 2.03 11.46
N TRP A 245 -13.15 1.35 11.48
CA TRP A 245 -13.23 -0.11 11.30
C TRP A 245 -14.07 -0.47 10.07
N ILE A 246 -13.95 -1.71 9.59
CA ILE A 246 -14.69 -2.19 8.41
C ILE A 246 -16.21 -2.03 8.53
N VAL A 247 -16.76 -2.13 9.74
CA VAL A 247 -18.20 -1.99 9.99
C VAL A 247 -18.71 -0.57 9.79
N ASP A 248 -17.80 0.41 9.81
CA ASP A 248 -18.11 1.82 9.62
C ASP A 248 -18.12 2.19 8.12
N LEU A 249 -17.37 1.45 7.28
CA LEU A 249 -17.19 1.74 5.85
C LEU A 249 -18.50 1.82 5.06
N PRO A 250 -19.54 0.99 5.30
CA PRO A 250 -20.82 1.13 4.60
C PRO A 250 -21.45 2.53 4.69
N LEU A 251 -21.07 3.35 5.69
CA LEU A 251 -21.59 4.70 5.91
C LEU A 251 -20.76 5.82 5.25
N PHE A 252 -19.65 5.49 4.58
CA PHE A 252 -18.79 6.47 3.90
C PHE A 252 -19.32 6.77 2.48
N PHE A 253 -20.35 7.61 2.39
CA PHE A 253 -20.86 8.12 1.12
C PHE A 253 -20.16 9.44 0.78
N ASN A 254 -19.63 9.54 -0.44
CA ASN A 254 -18.93 10.70 -0.98
C ASN A 254 -18.96 10.64 -2.51
N GLU A 255 -18.99 11.79 -3.16
CA GLU A 255 -19.07 11.90 -4.63
C GLU A 255 -17.68 11.81 -5.26
N GLU A 256 -16.70 12.52 -4.71
CA GLU A 256 -15.30 12.42 -5.11
C GLU A 256 -14.59 11.35 -4.27
N TYR A 257 -13.89 10.44 -4.95
CA TYR A 257 -13.20 9.33 -4.32
C TYR A 257 -11.72 9.66 -4.03
N PRO A 258 -11.31 9.82 -2.75
CA PRO A 258 -9.91 10.08 -2.43
C PRO A 258 -9.01 8.89 -2.73
N ILE A 259 -7.71 9.16 -2.88
CA ILE A 259 -6.67 8.15 -2.70
C ILE A 259 -6.41 8.03 -1.20
N ALA A 260 -6.62 6.83 -0.65
CA ALA A 260 -6.47 6.57 0.77
C ALA A 260 -5.07 6.02 1.09
N VAL A 261 -4.37 6.64 2.04
CA VAL A 261 -3.10 6.14 2.57
C VAL A 261 -3.33 5.79 4.03
N ILE A 262 -3.35 4.49 4.37
CA ILE A 262 -3.73 4.00 5.70
C ILE A 262 -2.54 3.30 6.35
N GLY A 263 -1.87 4.02 7.25
CA GLY A 263 -0.69 3.57 7.97
C GLY A 263 -0.99 2.62 9.11
N GLY A 264 0.02 1.86 9.50
CA GLY A 264 -0.06 0.87 10.57
C GLY A 264 -0.17 -0.57 10.06
N CYS A 265 -0.12 -1.51 11.00
CA CYS A 265 0.00 -2.94 10.76
C CYS A 265 -1.18 -3.51 9.96
N HIS A 266 -0.89 -4.30 8.92
CA HIS A 266 -1.85 -5.12 8.18
C HIS A 266 -3.05 -4.40 7.57
N THR A 267 -3.05 -3.07 7.47
CA THR A 267 -4.20 -2.27 7.00
C THR A 267 -4.65 -2.65 5.58
N ALA A 268 -3.70 -3.10 4.76
CA ALA A 268 -3.92 -3.59 3.40
C ALA A 268 -3.84 -5.12 3.27
N MET A 269 -4.03 -5.87 4.35
CA MET A 269 -4.12 -7.32 4.28
C MET A 269 -5.43 -7.76 3.58
N PHE A 270 -5.34 -8.06 2.28
CA PHE A 270 -6.48 -8.32 1.39
C PHE A 270 -6.87 -9.80 1.24
N ASN A 271 -6.26 -10.70 2.02
CA ASN A 271 -6.65 -12.12 2.11
C ASN A 271 -7.64 -12.42 3.25
N ILE A 272 -8.07 -11.42 4.04
CA ILE A 272 -8.99 -11.61 5.16
C ILE A 272 -10.35 -12.14 4.70
N SER A 273 -10.86 -13.14 5.41
CA SER A 273 -12.18 -13.73 5.23
C SER A 273 -12.69 -14.30 6.55
N LEU A 274 -13.92 -14.82 6.57
CA LEU A 274 -14.50 -15.43 7.76
C LEU A 274 -13.75 -16.69 8.23
N THR A 275 -12.92 -17.29 7.37
CA THR A 275 -12.14 -18.50 7.66
C THR A 275 -10.62 -18.27 7.65
N VAL A 276 -10.16 -17.16 7.09
CA VAL A 276 -8.75 -16.75 7.05
C VAL A 276 -8.65 -15.35 7.64
N PHE A 277 -8.28 -15.25 8.92
CA PHE A 277 -8.37 -13.99 9.68
C PHE A 277 -7.18 -13.77 10.61
N SER A 278 -5.98 -14.20 10.24
CA SER A 278 -4.77 -13.89 11.03
C SER A 278 -4.70 -12.39 11.32
N TRP A 279 -4.32 -12.04 12.55
CA TRP A 279 -4.22 -10.65 13.04
C TRP A 279 -5.55 -9.89 13.23
N ALA A 280 -6.70 -10.54 13.06
CA ALA A 280 -8.02 -9.94 13.27
C ALA A 280 -9.06 -10.97 13.78
N PRO A 281 -10.21 -10.52 14.32
CA PRO A 281 -11.42 -11.34 14.34
C PRO A 281 -11.91 -11.68 12.91
N PRO A 282 -12.70 -12.75 12.73
CA PRO A 282 -13.31 -13.07 11.44
C PRO A 282 -14.05 -11.89 10.82
N ALA A 283 -13.77 -11.63 9.54
CA ALA A 283 -14.38 -10.53 8.80
C ALA A 283 -14.52 -10.87 7.32
N PRO A 284 -15.49 -10.30 6.60
CA PRO A 284 -15.70 -10.63 5.20
C PRO A 284 -14.62 -10.03 4.28
N GLU A 285 -13.92 -8.98 4.72
CA GLU A 285 -12.95 -8.24 3.90
C GLU A 285 -11.99 -7.41 4.77
N GLY A 286 -10.83 -7.06 4.22
CA GLY A 286 -9.85 -6.16 4.82
C GLY A 286 -10.20 -4.66 4.66
N LEU A 287 -9.63 -3.82 5.52
CA LEU A 287 -9.92 -2.39 5.64
C LEU A 287 -9.66 -1.62 4.34
N SER A 288 -8.41 -1.64 3.84
CA SER A 288 -8.03 -0.86 2.66
C SER A 288 -8.77 -1.30 1.38
N TRP A 289 -8.92 -2.62 1.16
CA TRP A 289 -9.63 -3.09 -0.04
C TRP A 289 -11.12 -2.75 0.01
N TRP A 290 -11.80 -2.98 1.14
CA TRP A 290 -13.22 -2.60 1.25
C TRP A 290 -13.38 -1.10 1.01
N PHE A 291 -12.53 -0.25 1.59
CA PHE A 291 -12.64 1.19 1.40
C PHE A 291 -12.47 1.61 -0.06
N ALA A 292 -11.52 1.02 -0.80
CA ALA A 292 -11.34 1.26 -2.23
C ALA A 292 -12.55 0.77 -3.07
N ARG A 293 -13.00 -0.47 -2.86
CA ARG A 293 -14.11 -1.05 -3.64
C ARG A 293 -15.50 -0.63 -3.16
N LYS A 294 -15.61 0.23 -2.16
CA LYS A 294 -16.92 0.66 -1.64
C LYS A 294 -17.74 1.26 -2.78
N TYR A 295 -18.95 0.75 -2.95
CA TYR A 295 -19.93 1.32 -3.88
C TYR A 295 -20.46 2.65 -3.33
N ASP A 296 -20.63 3.62 -4.23
CA ASP A 296 -21.21 4.94 -3.92
C ASP A 296 -20.48 5.66 -2.76
N GLY A 297 -19.16 5.72 -2.85
CA GLY A 297 -18.29 6.38 -1.88
C GLY A 297 -17.01 5.61 -1.62
N GLY A 298 -16.37 5.89 -0.49
CA GLY A 298 -15.05 5.36 -0.16
C GLY A 298 -13.96 5.97 -1.02
N ALA A 299 -12.90 5.22 -1.27
CA ALA A 299 -11.70 5.68 -1.98
C ALA A 299 -11.64 5.19 -3.43
N ILE A 300 -10.81 5.77 -4.30
CA ILE A 300 -10.55 5.23 -5.65
C ILE A 300 -9.44 4.18 -5.65
N ALA A 301 -8.52 4.33 -4.71
CA ALA A 301 -7.40 3.44 -4.45
C ALA A 301 -7.05 3.52 -2.96
N SER A 302 -6.43 2.48 -2.43
CA SER A 302 -5.92 2.50 -1.06
C SER A 302 -4.51 1.92 -1.01
N LEU A 303 -3.63 2.59 -0.26
CA LEU A 303 -2.29 2.13 0.08
C LEU A 303 -2.23 1.79 1.57
N GLY A 304 -1.43 0.81 1.91
CA GLY A 304 -1.23 0.35 3.29
C GLY A 304 -0.32 -0.88 3.31
N TYR A 305 -0.33 -1.59 4.43
CA TYR A 305 0.64 -2.66 4.67
C TYR A 305 -0.04 -4.02 4.77
N THR A 306 0.54 -5.05 4.16
CA THR A 306 0.09 -6.45 4.29
C THR A 306 0.69 -7.16 5.51
N ALA A 307 1.59 -6.51 6.23
CA ALA A 307 2.43 -7.04 7.30
C ALA A 307 2.57 -6.02 8.45
N PHE A 308 3.44 -6.30 9.43
CA PHE A 308 3.95 -5.28 10.35
C PHE A 308 4.93 -4.34 9.66
N PRO A 309 4.64 -3.05 9.47
CA PRO A 309 5.65 -2.08 9.10
C PRO A 309 6.31 -1.50 10.37
N VAL A 310 7.51 -0.95 10.24
CA VAL A 310 8.26 -0.39 11.37
C VAL A 310 7.81 1.04 11.67
N GLY A 311 7.44 1.32 12.91
CA GLY A 311 7.28 2.68 13.41
C GLY A 311 8.58 3.16 14.05
N THR A 312 8.94 4.43 13.82
CA THR A 312 10.15 5.04 14.38
C THR A 312 9.74 6.30 15.15
N PRO A 313 9.28 6.19 16.41
CA PRO A 313 8.96 7.35 17.23
C PRO A 313 10.21 7.97 17.84
N GLY A 314 10.10 9.21 18.33
CA GLY A 314 11.19 9.94 18.95
C GLY A 314 11.94 10.86 18.00
N GLU A 315 13.18 11.17 18.40
CA GLU A 315 14.03 12.17 17.78
C GLU A 315 15.50 11.79 18.04
N SER A 316 16.19 11.34 17.00
CA SER A 316 17.51 10.69 17.10
C SER A 316 18.57 11.35 16.23
N GLY A 317 18.32 12.55 15.70
CA GLY A 317 19.17 13.17 14.69
C GLY A 317 18.59 12.97 13.29
N ASP A 318 19.19 13.64 12.29
CA ASP A 318 18.86 13.53 10.87
C ASP A 318 19.08 12.09 10.39
N LEU A 319 18.01 11.29 10.44
CA LEU A 319 18.01 9.88 10.08
C LEU A 319 17.99 9.72 8.56
N ASP A 320 17.38 10.64 7.82
CA ASP A 320 17.22 10.51 6.38
C ASP A 320 18.42 11.02 5.55
N GLY A 321 19.29 11.81 6.20
CA GLY A 321 20.54 12.34 5.70
C GLY A 321 20.39 13.56 4.79
N ASP A 322 19.24 14.24 4.81
CA ASP A 322 18.97 15.41 3.98
C ASP A 322 19.53 16.73 4.55
N GLY A 323 20.11 16.69 5.76
CA GLY A 323 20.69 17.82 6.47
C GLY A 323 19.69 18.61 7.32
N ILE A 324 18.44 18.16 7.40
CA ILE A 324 17.39 18.70 8.25
C ILE A 324 17.10 17.68 9.34
N ASN A 325 17.00 18.14 10.58
CA ASN A 325 16.65 17.29 11.71
C ASN A 325 15.17 17.41 12.02
N GLU A 326 14.40 16.40 11.63
CA GLU A 326 12.96 16.28 11.88
C GLU A 326 12.65 15.05 12.75
N PRO A 327 11.46 14.98 13.38
CA PRO A 327 11.10 13.83 14.19
C PRO A 327 11.25 12.51 13.43
N ASP A 328 11.77 11.47 14.08
CA ASP A 328 12.15 10.19 13.44
C ASP A 328 11.00 9.56 12.64
N CYS A 329 9.74 9.86 13.00
CA CYS A 329 8.54 9.35 12.32
C CYS A 329 8.34 9.94 10.90
N VAL A 330 8.96 11.08 10.58
CA VAL A 330 8.95 11.65 9.23
C VAL A 330 10.19 11.30 8.43
N GLU A 331 11.25 10.83 9.07
CA GLU A 331 12.54 10.47 8.46
C GLU A 331 12.73 8.96 8.29
N SER A 332 11.98 8.17 9.05
CA SER A 332 12.10 6.72 9.05
C SER A 332 10.76 5.99 9.17
N GLY A 333 10.84 4.66 9.05
CA GLY A 333 9.71 3.77 9.23
C GLY A 333 8.57 4.00 8.25
N TYR A 334 7.37 3.58 8.63
CA TYR A 334 6.24 3.61 7.72
C TYR A 334 5.73 5.03 7.45
N GLY A 335 6.03 6.00 8.34
CA GLY A 335 5.78 7.41 8.09
C GLY A 335 6.58 7.94 6.90
N TYR A 336 7.89 7.67 6.84
CA TYR A 336 8.74 8.00 5.68
C TYR A 336 8.24 7.36 4.37
N MET A 337 7.84 6.08 4.42
CA MET A 337 7.26 5.39 3.26
C MET A 337 5.97 6.06 2.77
N GLN A 338 5.05 6.41 3.67
CA GLN A 338 3.82 7.12 3.31
C GLN A 338 4.10 8.50 2.74
N LEU A 339 5.03 9.25 3.36
CA LEU A 339 5.44 10.58 2.91
C LEU A 339 6.06 10.57 1.52
N GLY A 340 6.80 9.51 1.16
CA GLY A 340 7.35 9.33 -0.18
C GLY A 340 6.28 9.42 -1.29
N LEU A 341 5.06 8.93 -1.04
CA LEU A 341 3.95 9.01 -2.01
C LEU A 341 3.53 10.47 -2.24
N PHE A 342 3.40 11.24 -1.16
CA PHE A 342 2.95 12.63 -1.22
C PHE A 342 4.06 13.56 -1.73
N TYR A 343 5.31 13.26 -1.38
CA TYR A 343 6.49 13.96 -1.91
C TYR A 343 6.60 13.75 -3.42
N ALA A 344 6.41 12.52 -3.91
CA ALA A 344 6.40 12.23 -5.35
C ALA A 344 5.39 13.09 -6.12
N TYR A 345 4.18 13.24 -5.59
CA TYR A 345 3.13 14.03 -6.23
C TYR A 345 3.35 15.54 -6.09
N GLY A 346 3.58 16.00 -4.86
CA GLY A 346 3.62 17.41 -4.51
C GLY A 346 4.92 18.12 -4.86
N MET A 347 6.05 17.40 -4.83
CA MET A 347 7.39 17.97 -4.97
C MET A 347 8.07 17.53 -6.28
N GLU A 348 7.96 16.26 -6.66
CA GLU A 348 8.60 15.71 -7.87
C GLU A 348 7.74 15.83 -9.14
N GLY A 349 6.47 16.21 -9.01
CA GLY A 349 5.55 16.37 -10.15
C GLY A 349 5.17 15.05 -10.83
N LEU A 350 5.20 13.93 -10.11
CA LEU A 350 4.69 12.65 -10.59
C LEU A 350 3.17 12.61 -10.43
N TYR A 351 2.44 12.36 -11.52
CA TYR A 351 0.98 12.51 -11.54
C TYR A 351 0.22 11.20 -11.69
N HIS A 352 0.88 10.06 -11.92
CA HIS A 352 0.22 8.76 -11.91
C HIS A 352 0.50 8.02 -10.60
N LEU A 353 -0.52 7.36 -10.07
CA LEU A 353 -0.47 6.76 -8.74
C LEU A 353 0.62 5.69 -8.60
N GLY A 354 0.84 4.89 -9.65
CA GLY A 354 1.89 3.90 -9.70
C GLY A 354 3.29 4.50 -9.72
N GLU A 355 3.47 5.67 -10.37
CA GLU A 355 4.74 6.41 -10.35
C GLU A 355 5.04 6.92 -8.94
N CYS A 356 4.05 7.48 -8.25
CA CYS A 356 4.19 7.91 -6.87
C CYS A 356 4.53 6.74 -5.94
N TRP A 357 3.87 5.59 -6.11
CA TRP A 357 4.16 4.38 -5.34
C TRP A 357 5.60 3.88 -5.61
N GLY A 358 6.00 3.80 -6.87
CA GLY A 358 7.35 3.36 -7.25
C GLY A 358 8.42 4.30 -6.72
N TYR A 359 8.18 5.62 -6.74
CA TYR A 359 9.06 6.61 -6.14
C TYR A 359 9.18 6.42 -4.62
N ALA A 360 8.06 6.22 -3.91
CA ALA A 360 8.07 6.00 -2.46
C ALA A 360 8.92 4.78 -2.09
N VAL A 361 8.74 3.67 -2.81
CA VAL A 361 9.53 2.45 -2.63
C VAL A 361 11.02 2.70 -2.91
N ALA A 362 11.35 3.29 -4.07
CA ALA A 362 12.73 3.58 -4.48
C ALA A 362 13.43 4.54 -3.51
N ARG A 363 12.75 5.61 -3.07
CA ARG A 363 13.25 6.56 -2.06
C ARG A 363 13.58 5.84 -0.76
N TYR A 364 12.72 4.94 -0.31
CA TYR A 364 12.94 4.17 0.92
C TYR A 364 14.17 3.24 0.81
N ILE A 365 14.31 2.54 -0.31
CA ILE A 365 15.45 1.64 -0.57
C ILE A 365 16.74 2.45 -0.61
N GLU A 366 16.75 3.55 -1.36
CA GLU A 366 17.92 4.40 -1.53
C GLU A 366 18.36 5.02 -0.20
N HIS A 367 17.40 5.41 0.65
CA HIS A 367 17.73 5.98 1.95
C HIS A 367 18.36 4.94 2.90
N PHE A 368 17.69 3.81 3.12
CA PHE A 368 18.16 2.80 4.09
C PHE A 368 19.21 1.82 3.55
N LYS A 369 19.56 1.92 2.26
CA LYS A 369 20.47 0.99 1.57
C LYS A 369 20.11 -0.47 1.82
N ILE A 370 18.82 -0.79 1.84
CA ILE A 370 18.27 -2.12 2.18
C ILE A 370 18.77 -3.18 1.18
N PRO A 371 18.93 -4.47 1.59
CA PRO A 371 18.19 -5.16 2.66
C PRO A 371 18.96 -5.58 3.91
N TYR A 372 19.48 -4.63 4.68
CA TYR A 372 20.25 -4.95 5.90
C TYR A 372 19.43 -5.03 7.21
N ALA A 373 18.13 -4.72 7.18
CA ALA A 373 17.28 -4.75 8.37
C ALA A 373 15.88 -5.32 8.09
N ARG A 374 15.48 -6.31 8.90
CA ARG A 374 14.20 -7.03 8.73
C ARG A 374 12.98 -6.11 8.82
N TRP A 375 12.96 -5.19 9.78
CA TRP A 375 11.82 -4.29 10.02
C TRP A 375 11.57 -3.34 8.83
N HIS A 376 12.63 -2.85 8.19
CA HIS A 376 12.53 -2.05 6.98
C HIS A 376 12.13 -2.88 5.76
N LEU A 377 12.65 -4.11 5.65
CA LEU A 377 12.26 -5.04 4.58
C LEU A 377 10.75 -5.36 4.64
N HIS A 378 10.19 -5.57 5.83
CA HIS A 378 8.75 -5.67 6.01
C HIS A 378 8.02 -4.41 5.51
N THR A 379 8.52 -3.23 5.85
CA THR A 379 7.88 -1.95 5.45
C THR A 379 7.82 -1.82 3.92
N ILE A 380 8.92 -2.10 3.22
CA ILE A 380 8.96 -2.07 1.75
C ILE A 380 8.08 -3.15 1.13
N GLN A 381 8.34 -4.41 1.46
CA GLN A 381 7.70 -5.53 0.79
C GLN A 381 6.19 -5.57 1.01
N SER A 382 5.72 -5.03 2.14
CA SER A 382 4.30 -5.05 2.48
C SER A 382 3.52 -3.82 2.03
N PHE A 383 4.18 -2.75 1.56
CA PHE A 383 3.50 -1.53 1.11
C PHE A 383 2.90 -1.70 -0.28
N VAL A 384 1.59 -1.97 -0.33
CA VAL A 384 0.88 -2.34 -1.56
C VAL A 384 -0.05 -1.23 -2.05
N LEU A 385 -0.12 -1.06 -3.37
CA LEU A 385 -1.11 -0.23 -4.04
C LEU A 385 -2.34 -1.07 -4.42
N LEU A 386 -3.42 -0.92 -3.66
CA LEU A 386 -4.73 -1.48 -4.01
C LEU A 386 -5.53 -0.48 -4.86
N GLY A 387 -5.19 -0.41 -6.14
CA GLY A 387 -5.73 0.54 -7.10
C GLY A 387 -5.17 0.35 -8.51
N ASP A 388 -5.60 1.21 -9.42
CA ASP A 388 -5.03 1.26 -10.77
C ASP A 388 -3.70 2.06 -10.74
N PRO A 389 -2.55 1.45 -11.09
CA PRO A 389 -1.27 2.15 -11.09
C PRO A 389 -1.16 3.22 -12.18
N SER A 390 -1.98 3.15 -13.22
CA SER A 390 -2.03 4.15 -14.29
C SER A 390 -2.99 5.30 -14.01
N LEU A 391 -3.70 5.27 -12.87
CA LEU A 391 -4.62 6.32 -12.46
C LEU A 391 -3.89 7.66 -12.39
N LYS A 392 -4.33 8.63 -13.19
CA LYS A 392 -3.85 10.01 -13.07
C LYS A 392 -4.50 10.70 -11.88
N ILE A 393 -3.69 11.05 -10.88
CA ILE A 393 -4.13 11.77 -9.68
C ILE A 393 -4.72 13.11 -10.11
N GLY A 394 -5.96 13.35 -9.71
CA GLY A 394 -6.70 14.56 -10.05
C GLY A 394 -7.62 14.45 -11.27
N GLY A 395 -7.50 13.37 -12.05
CA GLY A 395 -8.22 13.16 -13.30
C GLY A 395 -7.56 13.82 -14.53
N TYR A 396 -8.22 13.70 -15.68
CA TYR A 396 -7.76 14.25 -16.95
C TYR A 396 -8.43 15.57 -17.36
N GLN A 397 -9.40 16.07 -16.58
CA GLN A 397 -10.15 17.30 -16.87
C GLN A 397 -9.59 18.56 -16.20
#